data_AF-T1FR22-F1
#
_entry.id   AF-T1FR22-F1
#
_cell.length_a   1.000
_cell.length_b   1.000
_cell.length_c   1.000
_cell.angle_alpha   90.00
_cell.angle_beta   90.00
_cell.angle_gamma   90.00
#
_symmetry.space_group_name_H-M   'P 1'
#
loop_
_entity.id
_entity.type
_entity.pdbx_description
1 polymer ?
#
loop_
_entity_poly.entity_id
_entity_poly.type
_entity_poly.pdbx_seq_one_letter_code
_entity_poly.pdbx_strand_id
1 'polypeptide(L)'
;MLEIFYHPFIKAIVLVSAFLLGLGDSSFITQIYPSINHIFPSQISCAVALFKFIQSLASTAAFVYSQYLLLQWQLIILATVATLGCTLFFLVERINHFHVLREFTQIQSKS
;
A
#
# COMPACT_ATOMS: atom_id res chain seq x y z
N MET A 1 16.66 18.81 -24.73
CA MET A 1 16.23 19.77 -23.68
C MET A 1 15.06 20.66 -24.08
N LEU A 2 14.65 20.72 -25.37
CA LEU A 2 13.60 21.65 -25.85
C LEU A 2 12.34 21.00 -26.47
N GLU A 3 12.17 19.67 -26.40
CA GLU A 3 10.90 19.01 -26.81
C GLU A 3 9.87 18.88 -25.68
N ILE A 4 10.18 19.36 -24.47
CA ILE A 4 9.30 19.28 -23.28
C ILE A 4 8.19 20.35 -23.32
N PHE A 5 8.13 21.20 -24.35
CA PHE A 5 7.14 22.29 -24.42
C PHE A 5 5.83 21.91 -25.15
N TYR A 6 5.76 20.78 -25.88
CA TYR A 6 4.71 20.61 -26.90
C TYR A 6 3.33 20.13 -26.43
N HIS A 7 3.16 19.58 -25.21
CA HIS A 7 1.82 19.23 -24.72
C HIS A 7 1.60 19.65 -23.26
N PRO A 8 0.98 20.81 -22.98
CA PRO A 8 0.57 21.19 -21.62
C PRO A 8 -0.31 20.12 -20.95
N PHE A 9 -1.06 19.35 -21.76
CA PHE A 9 -1.88 18.22 -21.33
C PHE A 9 -1.05 17.08 -20.69
N ILE A 10 0.11 16.74 -21.24
CA ILE A 10 0.98 15.67 -20.70
C ILE A 10 1.57 16.08 -19.35
N LYS A 11 1.96 17.36 -19.19
CA LYS A 11 2.48 17.86 -17.91
C LYS A 11 1.44 17.80 -16.81
N ALA A 12 0.20 18.19 -17.10
CA ALA A 12 -0.90 18.09 -16.15
C ALA A 12 -1.15 16.63 -15.74
N ILE A 13 -1.13 15.69 -16.69
CA ILE A 13 -1.29 14.25 -16.39
C ILE A 13 -0.17 13.74 -15.50
N VAL A 14 1.10 14.07 -15.81
CA VAL A 14 2.24 13.63 -14.99
C VAL A 14 2.15 14.21 -13.58
N LEU A 15 1.81 15.49 -13.44
CA LEU A 15 1.66 16.15 -12.14
C LEU A 15 0.53 15.53 -11.32
N VAL A 16 -0.64 15.32 -11.95
CA VAL A 16 -1.80 14.70 -11.32
C VAL A 16 -1.48 13.25 -10.94
N SER A 17 -0.84 12.48 -11.81
CA SER A 17 -0.45 11.09 -11.51
C SER A 17 0.56 11.01 -10.36
N ALA A 18 1.57 11.90 -10.32
CA ALA A 18 2.53 11.95 -9.23
C ALA A 18 1.86 12.36 -7.91
N PHE A 19 0.91 13.29 -7.97
CA PHE A 19 0.12 13.70 -6.81
C PHE A 19 -0.77 12.56 -6.29
N LEU A 20 -1.54 11.90 -7.16
CA LEU A 20 -2.38 10.75 -6.78
C LEU A 20 -1.53 9.57 -6.28
N LEU A 21 -0.39 9.31 -6.91
CA LEU A 21 0.50 8.24 -6.49
C LEU A 21 1.13 8.54 -5.11
N GLY A 22 1.53 9.79 -4.87
CA GLY A 22 1.99 10.24 -3.55
C GLY A 22 0.90 10.17 -2.48
N LEU A 23 -0.34 10.54 -2.81
CA LEU A 23 -1.50 10.37 -1.92
C LEU A 23 -1.75 8.89 -1.59
N GLY A 24 -1.64 8.02 -2.59
CA GLY A 24 -1.80 6.57 -2.43
C GLY A 24 -0.72 5.97 -1.52
N ASP A 25 0.55 6.24 -1.81
CA ASP A 25 1.69 5.72 -1.03
C ASP A 25 1.60 6.10 0.44
N SER A 26 1.31 7.38 0.73
CA SER A 26 1.13 7.84 2.10
C SER A 26 -0.05 7.16 2.80
N SER A 27 -1.16 6.95 2.09
CA SER A 27 -2.35 6.29 2.67
C SER A 27 -2.08 4.81 2.98
N PHE A 28 -1.30 4.12 2.15
CA PHE A 28 -0.86 2.74 2.40
C PHE A 28 0.04 2.65 3.61
N ILE A 29 1.01 3.57 3.72
CA ILE A 29 1.93 3.65 4.84
C ILE A 29 1.14 3.88 6.15
N THR A 30 0.21 4.83 6.19
CA THR A 30 -0.58 5.08 7.40
C THR A 30 -1.44 3.89 7.82
N GLN A 31 -1.93 3.09 6.86
CA GLN A 31 -2.73 1.90 7.19
C GLN A 31 -1.88 0.72 7.65
N ILE A 32 -0.73 0.45 7.01
CA ILE A 32 0.04 -0.78 7.24
C ILE A 32 0.85 -0.77 8.55
N TYR A 33 1.34 0.40 8.99
CA TYR A 33 2.13 0.51 10.21
C TYR A 33 1.33 0.12 11.47
N PRO A 34 0.09 0.61 11.67
CA PRO A 34 -0.79 0.13 12.74
C PRO A 34 -1.07 -1.37 12.67
N SER A 35 -1.29 -1.93 11.48
CA SER A 35 -1.54 -3.36 11.29
C SER A 35 -0.35 -4.21 11.75
N ILE A 36 0.85 -3.82 11.33
CA ILE A 36 2.10 -4.50 11.73
C ILE A 36 2.29 -4.37 13.24
N ASN A 37 2.02 -3.19 13.81
CA ASN A 37 2.11 -2.95 15.25
C ASN A 37 1.12 -3.80 16.06
N HIS A 38 -0.08 -4.03 15.52
CA HIS A 38 -1.09 -4.87 16.15
C HIS A 38 -0.67 -6.35 16.18
N ILE A 39 -0.09 -6.86 15.10
CA ILE A 39 0.27 -8.29 14.97
C ILE A 39 1.63 -8.59 15.65
N PHE A 40 2.59 -7.67 15.55
CA PHE A 40 3.95 -7.83 16.09
C PHE A 40 4.35 -6.68 17.04
N PRO A 41 3.62 -6.49 18.16
CA PRO A 41 3.83 -5.34 19.04
C PRO A 41 5.22 -5.32 19.69
N SER A 42 5.80 -6.50 19.99
CA SER A 42 7.13 -6.62 20.61
C SER A 42 8.28 -6.65 19.60
N GLN A 43 8.00 -6.85 18.30
CA GLN A 43 9.02 -7.05 17.25
C GLN A 43 8.82 -6.10 16.06
N ILE A 44 8.18 -4.95 16.28
CA ILE A 44 7.82 -4.01 15.21
C ILE A 44 9.02 -3.55 14.38
N SER A 45 10.17 -3.30 15.01
CA SER A 45 11.39 -2.89 14.30
C SER A 45 11.84 -3.92 13.27
N CYS A 46 11.72 -5.22 13.60
CA CYS A 46 12.06 -6.30 12.68
C CYS A 46 11.04 -6.41 11.54
N ALA A 47 9.75 -6.30 11.85
CA ALA A 47 8.69 -6.37 10.86
C ALA A 47 8.73 -5.18 9.86
N VAL A 48 8.97 -3.96 10.35
CA VAL A 48 9.15 -2.76 9.52
C VAL A 48 10.43 -2.84 8.69
N ALA A 49 11.51 -3.44 9.22
CA ALA A 49 12.73 -3.67 8.46
C ALA A 49 12.52 -4.66 7.31
N LEU A 50 11.80 -5.77 7.55
CA LEU A 50 11.43 -6.73 6.51
C LEU A 50 10.54 -6.07 5.44
N PHE A 51 9.60 -5.22 5.84
CA PHE A 51 8.76 -4.47 4.92
C PHE A 51 9.60 -3.54 4.00
N LYS A 52 10.53 -2.77 4.59
CA LYS A 52 11.46 -1.91 3.84
C LYS A 52 12.39 -2.71 2.93
N PHE A 53 12.80 -3.91 3.34
CA PHE A 53 13.59 -4.83 2.52
C PHE A 53 12.82 -5.26 1.26
N ILE A 54 11.58 -5.73 1.42
CA ILE A 54 10.72 -6.11 0.28
C ILE A 54 10.45 -4.90 -0.63
N GLN A 55 10.20 -3.72 -0.07
CA GLN A 55 10.04 -2.48 -0.84
C GLN A 55 11.29 -2.15 -1.68
N SER A 56 12.49 -2.34 -1.13
CA SER A 56 13.75 -2.14 -1.86
C SER A 56 13.98 -3.20 -2.94
N LEU A 57 13.60 -4.45 -2.69
CA LEU A 57 13.66 -5.52 -3.69
C LEU A 57 12.69 -5.26 -4.84
N ALA A 58 11.48 -4.79 -4.54
CA ALA A 58 10.49 -4.38 -5.54
C ALA A 58 10.99 -3.19 -6.37
N SER A 59 11.62 -2.18 -5.75
CA SER A 59 12.23 -1.06 -6.47
C SER A 59 13.39 -1.53 -7.37
N THR A 60 14.22 -2.45 -6.88
CA THR A 60 15.31 -3.05 -7.67
C THR A 60 14.77 -3.84 -8.85
N ALA A 61 13.74 -4.66 -8.63
CA ALA A 61 13.05 -5.37 -9.70
C ALA A 61 12.45 -4.38 -10.72
N ALA A 62 11.82 -3.30 -10.28
CA ALA A 62 11.30 -2.26 -11.15
C ALA A 62 12.42 -1.60 -11.98
N PHE A 63 13.61 -1.36 -11.41
CA PHE A 63 14.77 -0.88 -12.16
C PHE A 63 15.25 -1.87 -13.23
N VAL A 64 15.25 -3.17 -12.94
CA VAL A 64 15.63 -4.21 -13.93
C VAL A 64 14.61 -4.29 -15.06
N TYR A 65 13.32 -4.25 -14.75
CA TYR A 65 12.24 -4.25 -15.76
C TYR A 65 12.10 -2.92 -16.53
N SER A 66 12.64 -1.81 -16.00
CA SER A 66 12.58 -0.47 -16.60
C SER A 66 13.22 -0.40 -18.00
N GLN A 67 14.19 -1.27 -18.31
CA GLN A 67 14.79 -1.33 -19.65
C GLN A 67 13.84 -1.89 -20.73
N TYR A 68 12.77 -2.60 -20.35
CA TYR A 68 11.85 -3.28 -21.29
C TYR A 68 10.40 -2.76 -21.23
N LEU A 69 9.98 -2.12 -20.13
CA LEU A 69 8.59 -1.70 -19.90
C LEU A 69 8.49 -0.18 -19.64
N LEU A 70 7.51 0.48 -20.27
CA LEU A 70 7.20 1.89 -20.00
C LEU A 70 6.77 2.08 -18.53
N LEU A 71 7.30 3.13 -17.89
CA LEU A 71 7.04 3.56 -16.51
C LEU A 71 5.56 3.51 -16.11
N GLN A 72 4.67 3.85 -17.05
CA GLN A 72 3.22 3.89 -16.87
C GLN A 72 2.64 2.52 -16.45
N TRP A 73 3.16 1.43 -17.01
CA TRP A 73 2.71 0.08 -16.70
C TRP A 73 3.13 -0.36 -15.30
N GLN A 74 4.31 0.08 -14.84
CA GLN A 74 4.76 -0.19 -13.47
C GLN A 74 3.87 0.53 -12.43
N LEU A 75 3.43 1.76 -12.72
CA LEU A 75 2.49 2.49 -11.87
C LEU A 75 1.13 1.80 -11.76
N ILE A 76 0.61 1.24 -12.85
CA ILE A 76 -0.69 0.54 -12.85
C ILE A 76 -0.62 -0.76 -12.03
N ILE A 77 0.49 -1.50 -12.15
CA ILE A 77 0.71 -2.72 -11.36
C ILE A 77 0.81 -2.36 -9.88
N LEU A 78 1.53 -1.29 -9.54
CA LEU A 78 1.61 -0.81 -8.16
C LEU A 78 0.22 -0.41 -7.61
N ALA A 79 -0.56 0.33 -8.38
CA ALA A 79 -1.90 0.79 -7.98
C ALA A 79 -2.91 -0.37 -7.80
N THR A 80 -2.85 -1.40 -8.65
CA THR A 80 -3.73 -2.58 -8.58
C THR A 80 -3.37 -3.49 -7.41
N VAL A 81 -2.09 -3.76 -7.19
CA VAL A 81 -1.61 -4.52 -6.02
C VAL A 81 -1.92 -3.77 -4.73
N ALA A 82 -1.74 -2.45 -4.72
CA ALA A 82 -2.12 -1.61 -3.60
C ALA A 82 -3.61 -1.75 -3.30
N THR A 83 -4.50 -1.45 -4.25
CA THR A 83 -5.96 -1.56 -4.02
C THR A 83 -6.41 -2.95 -3.55
N LEU A 84 -5.80 -4.02 -4.05
CA LEU A 84 -6.00 -5.38 -3.52
C LEU A 84 -5.56 -5.52 -2.05
N GLY A 85 -4.38 -5.01 -1.70
CA GLY A 85 -3.86 -5.01 -0.33
C GLY A 85 -4.76 -4.26 0.65
N CYS A 86 -5.27 -3.08 0.26
CA CYS A 86 -6.27 -2.35 1.06
C CYS A 86 -7.55 -3.16 1.27
N THR A 87 -8.05 -3.81 0.20
CA THR A 87 -9.29 -4.60 0.26
C THR A 87 -9.15 -5.80 1.21
N LEU A 88 -8.01 -6.49 1.14
CA LEU A 88 -7.66 -7.59 2.05
C LEU A 88 -7.57 -7.13 3.51
N PHE A 89 -6.95 -5.97 3.74
CA PHE A 89 -6.85 -5.39 5.08
C PHE A 89 -8.23 -5.08 5.67
N PHE A 90 -9.11 -4.47 4.87
CA PHE A 90 -10.48 -4.18 5.29
C PHE A 90 -11.27 -5.46 5.61
N LEU A 91 -11.08 -6.52 4.83
CA LEU A 91 -11.71 -7.82 5.08
C LEU A 91 -11.21 -8.46 6.39
N VAL A 92 -9.90 -8.47 6.63
CA VAL A 92 -9.30 -9.00 7.87
C VAL A 92 -9.82 -8.25 9.09
N GLU A 93 -9.82 -6.91 9.05
CA GLU A 93 -10.32 -6.09 10.16
C GLU A 93 -11.80 -6.40 10.45
N ARG A 94 -12.63 -6.57 9.42
CA ARG A 94 -14.06 -6.89 9.58
C ARG A 94 -14.27 -8.27 10.20
N ILE A 95 -13.48 -9.27 9.79
CA ILE A 95 -13.54 -10.62 10.36
C ILE A 95 -13.08 -10.61 11.82
N ASN A 96 -11.97 -9.93 12.12
CA ASN A 96 -11.41 -9.82 13.46
C ASN A 96 -12.37 -9.12 14.43
N HIS A 97 -12.94 -7.99 14.01
CA HIS A 97 -13.93 -7.25 14.81
C HIS A 97 -15.19 -8.09 15.09
N PHE A 98 -15.65 -8.89 14.11
CA PHE A 98 -16.78 -9.80 14.33
C PHE A 98 -16.46 -10.90 15.34
N HIS A 99 -15.22 -11.41 15.35
CA HIS A 99 -14.78 -12.41 16.31
C HIS A 99 -14.83 -11.87 17.75
N VAL A 100 -14.34 -10.65 17.96
CA VAL A 100 -14.37 -9.95 19.25
C VAL A 100 -15.81 -9.71 19.73
N LEU A 101 -16.72 -9.27 18.85
CA LEU A 101 -18.13 -9.07 19.21
C LEU A 101 -18.82 -10.37 19.63
N ARG A 102 -18.45 -11.51 19.04
CA ARG A 102 -18.99 -12.80 19.45
C ARG A 102 -18.57 -13.19 20.86
N GLU A 103 -17.34 -12.90 21.26
CA GLU A 103 -16.88 -13.14 22.64
C GLU A 103 -17.66 -12.27 23.65
N PHE A 104 -17.84 -10.98 23.37
CA PHE A 104 -18.64 -10.10 24.24
C PHE A 104 -20.10 -10.55 24.37
N THR A 105 -20.70 -11.05 23.29
CA THR A 105 -22.08 -11.57 23.31
C THR A 105 -22.18 -12.84 24.16
N GLN A 106 -21.16 -13.70 24.13
CA GLN A 106 -21.11 -14.90 24.98
C GLN A 106 -20.92 -14.57 26.46
N ILE A 107 -20.13 -13.55 26.80
CA ILE A 107 -19.90 -13.13 28.19
C ILE A 107 -21.16 -12.52 28.80
N GLN A 108 -21.88 -11.68 28.06
CA GLN A 108 -23.16 -11.09 28.51
C GLN A 108 -24.28 -12.13 28.64
N SER A 109 -24.25 -13.21 27.84
CA SER A 109 -25.22 -14.30 27.95
C SER A 109 -24.97 -15.24 29.14
N LYS A 110 -23.79 -15.17 29.76
CA LYS A 110 -23.37 -16.06 30.86
C LYS A 110 -23.39 -15.37 32.23
N SER A 111 -23.72 -14.09 32.27
CA SER A 111 -23.94 -13.27 33.47
C SER A 111 -25.42 -12.99 33.67
#